data_AF-A0A940ANM7-F1
#
_entry.id   AF-A0A940ANM7-F1
#
_cell.length_a   1.000
_cell.length_b   1.000
_cell.length_c   1.000
_cell.angle_alpha   90.00
_cell.angle_beta   90.00
_cell.angle_gamma   90.00
#
_symmetry.space_group_name_H-M   'P 1'
#
loop_
_entity.id
_entity.type
_entity.pdbx_description
1 polymer ?
#
loop_
_entity_poly.entity_id
_entity_poly.type
_entity_poly.pdbx_seq_one_letter_code
_entity_poly.pdbx_strand_id
1 'polypeptide(L)'
;MSLKLSELCRFNEIVIQCHDNPDADALASGFALRWYFSRQGKEARFVYGGEHEIQKSNLVLMDENLEIGCEHIKSLAAPELLITVDCQYGESNVTAFPAAHVAVIDHHRVSGELPELSEVRSNYGSCSTVLYEMLRDEGIDINEDRNIATALYYGLMTDTGDFTEISYPSDKDLRDIAVFNKSMVTLFRNSNLSIDELRIAGEALRNTTVDEKRCYGIVEAGLCDSNILGIISDMFLEVDGVSSCIVYNILPSGIKFSVRSCVKEVKACELAGFVAEHLGGGGGHLVKAGGFLKKDLIVKAGIAYEKEAISRFITGRMNEYFDTSTIIHAGEYRADLSEFARYRKKEFDLGYVQAKDLAEPGSEIAIRTLEGDVDVTVTEDVYIMINVNGEIYPISRAKFERSYRESDAEYVYPGEYPPNVINNAVGERLPLLPYAKSCISVGGDGIYAKELTGRVKVFTMWDREKYYLGRPGDYLAVRADDVSDIYVIEREIFLKTYEPFEA
;
A
#
# COMPACT_ATOMS: atom_id res chain seq x y z
N MET A 1 7.92 3.91 -28.39
CA MET A 1 8.92 2.85 -28.61
C MET A 1 9.48 2.53 -27.24
N SER A 2 9.70 1.25 -26.93
CA SER A 2 10.37 0.85 -25.68
C SER A 2 11.85 1.22 -25.77
N LEU A 3 12.42 1.69 -24.66
CA LEU A 3 13.82 2.10 -24.57
C LEU A 3 14.73 0.87 -24.73
N LYS A 4 15.73 0.95 -25.60
CA LYS A 4 16.78 -0.07 -25.69
C LYS A 4 18.01 0.34 -24.87
N LEU A 5 18.68 -0.64 -24.24
CA LEU A 5 19.90 -0.37 -23.46
C LEU A 5 21.01 0.22 -24.36
N SER A 6 21.07 -0.21 -25.62
CA SER A 6 22.02 0.30 -26.61
C SER A 6 21.86 1.80 -26.91
N GLU A 7 20.68 2.38 -26.70
CA GLU A 7 20.47 3.83 -26.84
C GLU A 7 21.19 4.62 -25.75
N LEU A 8 21.35 4.03 -24.56
CA LEU A 8 22.07 4.64 -23.44
C LEU A 8 23.59 4.62 -23.67
N CYS A 9 24.10 3.77 -24.58
CA CYS A 9 25.52 3.72 -24.93
C CYS A 9 26.03 4.96 -25.70
N ARG A 10 25.15 5.90 -26.09
CA ARG A 10 25.59 7.18 -26.67
C ARG A 10 26.30 8.10 -25.67
N PHE A 11 26.08 7.89 -24.38
CA PHE A 11 26.67 8.67 -23.28
C PHE A 11 27.97 8.02 -22.77
N ASN A 12 28.88 8.79 -22.18
CA ASN A 12 30.17 8.30 -21.69
C ASN A 12 30.27 8.31 -20.16
N GLU A 13 29.89 9.41 -19.52
CA GLU A 13 29.90 9.51 -18.06
C GLU A 13 28.55 9.01 -17.51
N ILE A 14 28.49 7.72 -17.19
CA ILE A 14 27.27 7.02 -16.79
C ILE A 14 27.32 6.71 -15.29
N VAL A 15 26.30 7.14 -14.56
CA VAL A 15 26.07 6.75 -13.17
C VAL A 15 24.72 6.05 -13.08
N ILE A 16 24.71 4.89 -12.43
CA ILE A 16 23.51 4.13 -12.08
C ILE A 16 23.21 4.41 -10.61
N GLN A 17 21.98 4.78 -10.31
CA GLN A 17 21.51 5.09 -8.97
C GLN A 17 20.29 4.23 -8.62
N CYS A 18 20.27 3.61 -7.44
CA CYS A 18 19.04 3.06 -6.86
C CYS A 18 18.50 3.93 -5.71
N HIS A 19 17.39 3.52 -5.10
CA HIS A 19 16.76 4.25 -3.99
C HIS A 19 17.63 4.26 -2.72
N ASP A 20 17.34 5.18 -1.80
CA ASP A 20 18.17 5.50 -0.62
C ASP A 20 18.25 4.38 0.43
N ASN A 21 17.39 3.38 0.34
CA ASN A 21 17.41 2.19 1.20
C ASN A 21 17.39 0.92 0.33
N PRO A 22 18.46 0.61 -0.42
CA PRO A 22 18.45 -0.43 -1.44
C PRO A 22 18.00 -1.78 -0.88
N ASP A 23 17.22 -2.52 -1.66
CA ASP A 23 16.95 -3.93 -1.42
C ASP A 23 17.72 -4.81 -2.42
N ALA A 24 17.35 -6.10 -2.47
CA ALA A 24 18.04 -7.04 -3.34
C ALA A 24 17.72 -6.83 -4.82
N ASP A 25 16.53 -6.34 -5.17
CA ASP A 25 16.14 -6.12 -6.56
C ASP A 25 16.82 -4.87 -7.13
N ALA A 26 16.91 -3.80 -6.35
CA ALA A 26 17.71 -2.62 -6.63
C ALA A 26 19.20 -2.95 -6.88
N LEU A 27 19.81 -3.74 -5.96
CA LEU A 27 21.21 -4.14 -6.10
C LEU A 27 21.43 -5.04 -7.32
N ALA A 28 20.52 -5.98 -7.59
CA ALA A 28 20.60 -6.86 -8.75
C ALA A 28 20.48 -6.09 -10.07
N SER A 29 19.53 -5.17 -10.14
CA SER A 29 19.22 -4.40 -11.34
C SER A 29 20.36 -3.43 -11.69
N GLY A 30 20.91 -2.73 -10.69
CA GLY A 30 22.09 -1.89 -10.88
C GLY A 30 23.34 -2.67 -11.27
N PHE A 31 23.54 -3.87 -10.69
CA PHE A 31 24.63 -4.76 -11.05
C PHE A 31 24.53 -5.24 -12.51
N ALA A 32 23.33 -5.64 -12.96
CA ALA A 32 23.06 -6.06 -14.33
C ALA A 32 23.32 -4.94 -15.35
N LEU A 33 22.92 -3.70 -15.04
CA LEU A 33 23.21 -2.54 -15.88
C LEU A 33 24.71 -2.23 -15.95
N ARG A 34 25.41 -2.25 -14.82
CA ARG A 34 26.86 -2.00 -14.81
C ARG A 34 27.60 -3.06 -15.62
N TRP A 35 27.19 -4.33 -15.49
CA TRP A 35 27.71 -5.43 -16.29
C TRP A 35 27.44 -5.25 -17.79
N TYR A 36 26.24 -4.82 -18.17
CA TYR A 36 25.93 -4.46 -19.55
C TYR A 36 26.90 -3.38 -20.09
N PHE A 37 27.08 -2.27 -19.38
CA PHE A 37 27.96 -1.18 -19.83
C PHE A 37 29.42 -1.63 -19.94
N SER A 38 29.91 -2.43 -19.00
CA SER A 38 31.25 -3.03 -19.06
C SER A 38 31.46 -3.83 -20.35
N ARG A 39 30.47 -4.62 -20.76
CA ARG A 39 30.51 -5.38 -22.03
C ARG A 39 30.52 -4.49 -23.27
N GLN A 40 29.97 -3.28 -23.17
CA GLN A 40 30.02 -2.25 -24.20
C GLN A 40 31.30 -1.38 -24.12
N GLY A 41 32.26 -1.75 -23.27
CA GLY A 41 33.53 -1.03 -23.09
C GLY A 41 33.38 0.29 -22.34
N LYS A 42 32.34 0.42 -21.50
CA LYS A 42 32.06 1.63 -20.70
C LYS A 42 32.21 1.34 -19.21
N GLU A 43 32.74 2.32 -18.49
CA GLU A 43 32.91 2.29 -17.05
C GLU A 43 31.77 3.08 -16.39
N ALA A 44 30.71 2.38 -16.00
CA ALA A 44 29.59 2.97 -15.25
C ALA A 44 29.82 2.84 -13.74
N ARG A 45 29.52 3.89 -12.98
CA ARG A 45 29.49 3.83 -11.50
C ARG A 45 28.12 3.39 -11.01
N PHE A 46 28.07 2.63 -9.93
CA PHE A 46 26.81 2.22 -9.29
C PHE A 46 26.76 2.74 -7.86
N VAL A 47 25.74 3.53 -7.54
CA VAL A 47 25.67 4.30 -6.29
C VAL A 47 24.27 4.30 -5.68
N TYR A 48 24.18 4.64 -4.39
CA TYR A 48 22.93 5.01 -3.73
C TYR A 48 23.15 6.19 -2.78
N GLY A 49 22.07 6.94 -2.53
CA GLY A 49 22.05 8.09 -1.64
C GLY A 49 21.60 7.74 -0.22
N GLY A 50 20.95 8.70 0.43
CA GLY A 50 20.37 8.51 1.76
C GLY A 50 21.33 8.73 2.93
N GLU A 51 20.77 8.73 4.13
CA GLU A 51 21.52 9.00 5.38
C GLU A 51 22.27 7.78 5.92
N HIS A 52 21.88 6.56 5.51
CA HIS A 52 22.33 5.32 6.14
C HIS A 52 22.95 4.37 5.12
N GLU A 53 24.06 3.75 5.51
CA GLU A 53 24.67 2.66 4.76
C GLU A 53 23.84 1.37 4.90
N ILE A 54 23.93 0.48 3.92
CA ILE A 54 23.33 -0.86 3.97
C ILE A 54 23.94 -1.64 5.14
N GLN A 55 23.10 -2.00 6.12
CA GLN A 55 23.49 -2.82 7.28
C GLN A 55 22.81 -4.20 7.31
N LYS A 56 21.79 -4.41 6.46
CA LYS A 56 21.02 -5.67 6.45
C LYS A 56 21.91 -6.83 5.99
N SER A 57 22.06 -7.85 6.83
CA SER A 57 23.10 -8.88 6.65
C SER A 57 23.00 -9.62 5.32
N ASN A 58 21.79 -9.90 4.80
CA ASN A 58 21.63 -10.56 3.50
C ASN A 58 22.11 -9.68 2.34
N LEU A 59 21.92 -8.35 2.41
CA LEU A 59 22.33 -7.42 1.37
C LEU A 59 23.84 -7.17 1.39
N VAL A 60 24.43 -7.06 2.59
CA VAL A 60 25.90 -6.98 2.74
C VAL A 60 26.56 -8.24 2.19
N LEU A 61 26.04 -9.42 2.54
CA LEU A 61 26.52 -10.69 1.98
C LEU A 61 26.34 -10.76 0.47
N MET A 62 25.21 -10.27 -0.06
CA MET A 62 24.97 -10.23 -1.50
C MET A 62 26.00 -9.36 -2.22
N ASP A 63 26.23 -8.14 -1.75
CA ASP A 63 27.20 -7.20 -2.34
C ASP A 63 28.63 -7.79 -2.31
N GLU A 64 29.05 -8.33 -1.16
CA GLU A 64 30.39 -8.92 -1.00
C GLU A 64 30.60 -10.21 -1.82
N ASN A 65 29.63 -11.13 -1.83
CA ASN A 65 29.79 -12.43 -2.50
C ASN A 65 29.63 -12.36 -4.01
N LEU A 66 28.89 -11.37 -4.52
CA LEU A 66 28.68 -11.16 -5.95
C LEU A 66 29.58 -10.07 -6.53
N GLU A 67 30.33 -9.37 -5.68
CA GLU A 67 31.20 -8.23 -6.04
C GLU A 67 30.42 -7.10 -6.74
N ILE A 68 29.24 -6.79 -6.20
CA ILE A 68 28.33 -5.77 -6.78
C ILE A 68 28.95 -4.38 -6.67
N GLY A 69 29.56 -4.02 -5.54
CA GLY A 69 30.28 -2.76 -5.39
C GLY A 69 29.38 -1.53 -5.60
N CYS A 70 28.24 -1.49 -4.93
CA CYS A 70 27.36 -0.32 -4.88
C CYS A 70 27.89 0.70 -3.86
N GLU A 71 28.19 1.93 -4.30
CA GLU A 71 28.81 2.95 -3.44
C GLU A 71 27.75 3.79 -2.69
N HIS A 72 27.87 3.91 -1.36
CA HIS A 72 27.10 4.91 -0.61
C HIS A 72 27.71 6.29 -0.79
N ILE A 73 26.94 7.25 -1.28
CA ILE A 73 27.42 8.61 -1.52
C ILE A 73 26.47 9.67 -0.96
N LYS A 74 27.03 10.79 -0.50
CA LYS A 74 26.25 11.96 -0.05
C LYS A 74 26.10 13.06 -1.10
N SER A 75 26.95 13.01 -2.12
CA SER A 75 26.99 14.03 -3.16
C SER A 75 27.58 13.45 -4.44
N LEU A 76 27.05 13.89 -5.57
CA LEU A 76 27.51 13.51 -6.90
C LEU A 76 27.69 14.76 -7.75
N ALA A 77 28.84 14.88 -8.43
CA ALA A 77 28.99 15.88 -9.50
C ALA A 77 28.11 15.46 -10.68
N ALA A 78 27.48 16.42 -11.35
CA ALA A 78 26.50 16.12 -12.40
C ALA A 78 27.11 15.28 -13.54
N PRO A 79 26.74 13.99 -13.70
CA PRO A 79 27.23 13.17 -14.80
C PRO A 79 26.48 13.53 -16.09
N GLU A 80 27.00 13.03 -17.21
CA GLU A 80 26.34 13.11 -18.51
C GLU A 80 25.00 12.37 -18.49
N LEU A 81 24.98 11.14 -17.97
CA LEU A 81 23.78 10.33 -17.79
C LEU A 81 23.68 9.80 -16.36
N LEU A 82 22.53 10.03 -15.74
CA LEU A 82 22.11 9.34 -14.52
C LEU A 82 20.96 8.38 -14.86
N ILE A 83 21.12 7.11 -14.52
CA ILE A 83 20.08 6.09 -14.70
C ILE A 83 19.55 5.74 -13.32
N THR A 84 18.29 6.04 -13.03
CA THR A 84 17.65 5.51 -11.82
C THR A 84 17.14 4.10 -12.11
N VAL A 85 17.42 3.17 -11.21
CA VAL A 85 17.03 1.76 -11.34
C VAL A 85 16.26 1.32 -10.10
N ASP A 86 15.14 0.64 -10.34
CA ASP A 86 14.20 0.20 -9.29
C ASP A 86 13.63 1.38 -8.46
N CYS A 87 13.63 2.57 -9.06
CA CYS A 87 13.06 3.79 -8.50
C CYS A 87 12.91 4.87 -9.57
N GLN A 88 12.04 5.85 -9.31
CA GLN A 88 11.83 6.99 -10.21
C GLN A 88 12.56 8.23 -9.71
N TYR A 89 13.11 9.00 -10.65
CA TYR A 89 13.84 10.21 -10.34
C TYR A 89 12.96 11.26 -9.64
N GLY A 90 13.38 11.71 -8.46
CA GLY A 90 12.68 12.73 -7.68
C GLY A 90 11.66 12.19 -6.67
N GLU A 91 11.51 10.87 -6.53
CA GLU A 91 10.70 10.29 -5.46
C GLU A 91 11.31 10.55 -4.07
N SER A 92 10.46 10.58 -3.04
CA SER A 92 10.88 10.96 -1.68
C SER A 92 11.91 10.03 -1.04
N ASN A 93 12.03 8.79 -1.54
CA ASN A 93 12.99 7.78 -1.13
C ASN A 93 14.24 7.74 -2.03
N VAL A 94 14.43 8.73 -2.90
CA VAL A 94 15.57 8.82 -3.82
C VAL A 94 16.24 10.18 -3.66
N THR A 95 17.50 10.19 -3.23
CA THR A 95 18.31 11.40 -3.17
C THR A 95 18.47 11.98 -4.57
N ALA A 96 17.93 13.17 -4.82
CA ALA A 96 17.98 13.79 -6.14
C ALA A 96 19.39 14.30 -6.48
N PHE A 97 20.16 13.49 -7.20
CA PHE A 97 21.44 13.93 -7.76
C PHE A 97 21.25 14.69 -9.08
N PRO A 98 22.08 15.73 -9.35
CA PRO A 98 22.01 16.46 -10.61
C PRO A 98 22.57 15.60 -11.75
N ALA A 99 22.08 15.77 -12.98
CA ALA A 99 22.60 15.15 -14.20
C ALA A 99 22.21 15.94 -15.45
N ALA A 100 22.94 15.79 -16.55
CA ALA A 100 22.56 16.39 -17.84
C ALA A 100 21.39 15.66 -18.50
N HIS A 101 21.37 14.34 -18.38
CA HIS A 101 20.28 13.47 -18.83
C HIS A 101 19.89 12.48 -17.72
N VAL A 102 18.60 12.16 -17.65
CA VAL A 102 18.06 11.18 -16.71
C VAL A 102 17.36 10.07 -17.51
N ALA A 103 17.66 8.83 -17.16
CA ALA A 103 16.93 7.65 -17.59
C ALA A 103 16.34 6.92 -16.38
N VAL A 104 15.22 6.20 -16.59
CA VAL A 104 14.55 5.45 -15.53
C VAL A 104 14.28 4.04 -16.00
N ILE A 105 14.67 3.04 -15.22
CA ILE A 105 14.31 1.62 -15.45
C ILE A 105 13.67 1.10 -14.17
N ASP A 106 12.38 0.78 -14.21
CA ASP A 106 11.61 0.52 -13.00
C ASP A 106 10.43 -0.46 -13.26
N HIS A 107 9.91 -1.05 -12.20
CA HIS A 107 8.71 -1.89 -12.23
C HIS A 107 7.60 -1.36 -11.29
N HIS A 108 7.84 -0.28 -10.54
CA HIS A 108 6.80 0.31 -9.72
C HIS A 108 5.72 1.01 -10.54
N ARG A 109 4.62 1.39 -9.88
CA ARG A 109 3.58 2.21 -10.50
C ARG A 109 4.15 3.59 -10.80
N VAL A 110 3.96 4.07 -12.03
CA VAL A 110 4.34 5.43 -12.43
C VAL A 110 3.68 6.45 -11.51
N SER A 111 4.50 7.26 -10.84
CA SER A 111 4.10 8.24 -9.81
C SER A 111 4.08 9.69 -10.32
N GLY A 112 4.56 9.95 -11.54
CA GLY A 112 4.59 11.28 -12.15
C GLY A 112 4.93 11.27 -13.65
N GLU A 113 5.38 12.43 -14.17
CA GLU A 113 5.95 12.52 -15.51
C GLU A 113 7.32 11.83 -15.54
N LEU A 114 7.48 10.89 -16.48
CA LEU A 114 8.74 10.19 -16.67
C LEU A 114 9.64 10.94 -17.67
N PRO A 115 10.96 10.91 -17.48
CA PRO A 115 11.92 11.33 -18.50
C PRO A 115 11.70 10.62 -19.85
N GLU A 116 12.23 11.20 -20.93
CA GLU A 116 12.14 10.61 -22.28
C GLU A 116 12.79 9.21 -22.34
N LEU A 117 13.89 9.02 -21.60
CA LEU A 117 14.64 7.77 -21.55
C LEU A 117 14.13 6.87 -20.43
N SER A 118 12.84 6.52 -20.44
CA SER A 118 12.24 5.71 -19.38
C SER A 118 11.62 4.40 -19.88
N GLU A 119 11.87 3.34 -19.13
CA GLU A 119 11.31 2.01 -19.32
C GLU A 119 10.70 1.56 -17.99
N VAL A 120 9.36 1.64 -17.88
CA VAL A 120 8.65 1.23 -16.67
C VAL A 120 7.64 0.13 -16.98
N ARG A 121 7.79 -1.03 -16.34
CA ARG A 121 6.96 -2.22 -16.57
C ARG A 121 6.19 -2.61 -15.31
N SER A 122 5.14 -1.84 -14.99
CA SER A 122 4.39 -1.99 -13.73
C SER A 122 3.66 -3.32 -13.52
N ASN A 123 3.64 -4.18 -14.54
CA ASN A 123 3.04 -5.51 -14.51
C ASN A 123 4.06 -6.62 -14.21
N TYR A 124 5.34 -6.29 -14.07
CA TYR A 124 6.41 -7.25 -13.78
C TYR A 124 6.60 -7.38 -12.28
N GLY A 125 6.95 -8.59 -11.82
CA GLY A 125 7.16 -8.87 -10.42
C GLY A 125 8.33 -8.13 -9.80
N SER A 126 9.35 -7.78 -10.59
CA SER A 126 10.52 -7.02 -10.12
C SER A 126 11.24 -6.28 -11.26
N CYS A 127 12.07 -5.29 -10.93
CA CYS A 127 12.99 -4.63 -11.84
C CYS A 127 14.04 -5.62 -12.40
N SER A 128 14.46 -6.64 -11.64
CA SER A 128 15.30 -7.73 -12.19
C SER A 128 14.69 -8.39 -13.43
N THR A 129 13.36 -8.59 -13.47
CA THR A 129 12.68 -9.11 -14.67
C THR A 129 12.74 -8.11 -15.83
N VAL A 130 12.62 -6.81 -15.54
CA VAL A 130 12.74 -5.75 -16.56
C VAL A 130 14.12 -5.81 -17.20
N LEU A 131 15.19 -5.87 -16.38
CA LEU A 131 16.56 -5.94 -16.89
C LEU A 131 16.85 -7.25 -17.62
N TYR A 132 16.31 -8.38 -17.15
CA TYR A 132 16.41 -9.64 -17.89
C TYR A 132 15.84 -9.52 -19.31
N GLU A 133 14.63 -8.97 -19.46
CA GLU A 133 14.00 -8.78 -20.77
C GLU A 133 14.79 -7.81 -21.65
N MET A 134 15.25 -6.67 -21.09
CA MET A 134 16.06 -5.70 -21.81
C MET A 134 17.40 -6.28 -22.27
N LEU A 135 18.08 -7.09 -21.44
CA LEU A 135 19.32 -7.78 -21.82
C LEU A 135 19.06 -8.82 -22.93
N ARG A 136 17.95 -9.57 -22.83
CA ARG A 136 17.55 -10.54 -23.85
C ARG A 136 17.27 -9.86 -25.19
N ASP A 137 16.65 -8.69 -25.18
CA ASP A 137 16.38 -7.90 -26.39
C ASP A 137 17.67 -7.38 -27.07
N GLU A 138 18.74 -7.19 -26.28
CA GLU A 138 20.10 -6.91 -26.76
C GLU A 138 20.87 -8.19 -27.18
N GLY A 139 20.24 -9.37 -27.09
CA GLY A 139 20.84 -10.66 -27.43
C GLY A 139 21.87 -11.15 -26.41
N ILE A 140 21.81 -10.67 -25.17
CA ILE A 140 22.72 -11.05 -24.09
C ILE A 140 22.06 -12.10 -23.21
N ASP A 141 22.75 -13.22 -23.00
CA ASP A 141 22.32 -14.26 -22.06
C ASP A 141 22.87 -13.97 -20.66
N ILE A 142 21.97 -13.80 -19.68
CA ILE A 142 22.33 -13.57 -18.28
C ILE A 142 23.18 -14.70 -17.69
N ASN A 143 23.11 -15.91 -18.27
CA ASN A 143 23.87 -17.07 -17.83
C ASN A 143 25.34 -17.06 -18.27
N GLU A 144 25.76 -16.09 -19.09
CA GLU A 144 27.18 -15.88 -19.40
C GLU A 144 27.99 -15.48 -18.15
N ASP A 145 27.33 -14.86 -17.16
CA ASP A 145 27.91 -14.56 -15.86
C ASP A 145 27.01 -15.12 -14.75
N ARG A 146 27.55 -16.11 -14.02
CA ARG A 146 26.81 -16.77 -12.96
C ARG A 146 26.43 -15.84 -11.81
N ASN A 147 27.20 -14.78 -11.55
CA ASN A 147 26.88 -13.81 -10.51
C ASN A 147 25.71 -12.93 -10.93
N ILE A 148 25.61 -12.58 -12.22
CA ILE A 148 24.47 -11.82 -12.77
C ILE A 148 23.18 -12.64 -12.71
N ALA A 149 23.22 -13.89 -13.18
CA ALA A 149 22.08 -14.80 -13.06
C ALA A 149 21.68 -15.01 -11.59
N THR A 150 22.65 -15.04 -10.66
CA THR A 150 22.38 -15.17 -9.22
C THR A 150 21.74 -13.92 -8.63
N ALA A 151 22.22 -12.73 -8.99
CA ALA A 151 21.67 -11.46 -8.54
C ALA A 151 20.22 -11.29 -9.01
N LEU A 152 19.97 -11.43 -10.31
CA LEU A 152 18.64 -11.25 -10.90
C LEU A 152 17.63 -12.28 -10.36
N TYR A 153 18.05 -13.53 -10.18
CA TYR A 153 17.19 -14.56 -9.56
C TYR A 153 16.83 -14.20 -8.12
N TYR A 154 17.81 -13.73 -7.33
CA TYR A 154 17.58 -13.37 -5.94
C TYR A 154 16.71 -12.10 -5.79
N GLY A 155 16.93 -11.08 -6.64
CA GLY A 155 16.10 -9.88 -6.71
C GLY A 155 14.64 -10.20 -7.01
N LEU A 156 14.39 -10.99 -8.07
CA LEU A 156 13.05 -11.49 -8.38
C LEU A 156 12.42 -12.25 -7.20
N MET A 157 13.17 -13.14 -6.56
CA MET A 157 12.68 -13.94 -5.44
C MET A 157 12.22 -13.08 -4.26
N THR A 158 12.97 -12.02 -3.93
CA THR A 158 12.66 -11.17 -2.78
C THR A 158 11.46 -10.26 -3.04
N ASP A 159 11.38 -9.68 -4.23
CA ASP A 159 10.31 -8.73 -4.59
C ASP A 159 8.96 -9.41 -4.77
N THR A 160 8.97 -10.67 -5.17
CA THR A 160 7.75 -11.45 -5.39
C THR A 160 7.37 -12.33 -4.20
N GLY A 161 7.92 -12.04 -3.02
CA GLY A 161 7.61 -12.75 -1.78
C GLY A 161 7.88 -14.26 -1.86
N ASP A 162 9.12 -14.66 -2.15
CA ASP A 162 9.51 -16.06 -2.39
C ASP A 162 8.71 -16.70 -3.56
N PHE A 163 8.47 -15.93 -4.63
CA PHE A 163 7.71 -16.32 -5.81
C PHE A 163 6.21 -16.60 -5.58
N THR A 164 5.64 -16.09 -4.49
CA THR A 164 4.19 -16.19 -4.28
C THR A 164 3.40 -15.19 -5.12
N GLU A 165 4.03 -14.09 -5.51
CA GLU A 165 3.41 -12.98 -6.25
C GLU A 165 3.84 -12.91 -7.73
N ILE A 166 4.44 -13.98 -8.28
CA ILE A 166 4.74 -14.05 -9.72
C ILE A 166 3.47 -14.29 -10.55
N SER A 167 3.16 -13.36 -11.44
CA SER A 167 1.99 -13.46 -12.32
C SER A 167 2.37 -13.40 -13.79
N TYR A 168 3.30 -12.52 -14.16
CA TYR A 168 3.67 -12.26 -15.54
C TYR A 168 4.57 -13.38 -16.12
N PRO A 169 4.46 -13.70 -17.43
CA PRO A 169 5.27 -14.76 -18.05
C PRO A 169 6.78 -14.55 -17.90
N SER A 170 7.27 -13.32 -18.10
CA SER A 170 8.71 -13.03 -18.01
C SER A 170 9.30 -13.29 -16.62
N ASP A 171 8.53 -13.13 -15.54
CA ASP A 171 8.99 -13.48 -14.19
C ASP A 171 9.24 -14.99 -14.08
N LYS A 172 8.33 -15.80 -14.65
CA LYS A 172 8.46 -17.26 -14.67
C LYS A 172 9.63 -17.69 -15.54
N ASP A 173 9.84 -17.01 -16.67
CA ASP A 173 10.96 -17.27 -17.55
C ASP A 173 12.29 -16.99 -16.83
N LEU A 174 12.46 -15.82 -16.21
CA LEU A 174 13.67 -15.50 -15.44
C LEU A 174 13.93 -16.54 -14.34
N ARG A 175 12.90 -16.91 -13.57
CA ARG A 175 12.99 -17.96 -12.53
C ARG A 175 13.47 -19.29 -13.10
N ASP A 176 12.94 -19.70 -14.26
CA ASP A 176 13.18 -21.03 -14.83
C ASP A 176 14.49 -21.13 -15.61
N ILE A 177 14.94 -20.04 -16.25
CA ILE A 177 16.14 -20.03 -17.11
C ILE A 177 17.43 -19.66 -16.38
N ALA A 178 17.35 -19.00 -15.22
CA ALA A 178 18.53 -18.55 -14.50
C ALA A 178 19.35 -19.73 -13.94
N VAL A 179 20.62 -19.82 -14.34
CA VAL A 179 21.60 -20.80 -13.86
C VAL A 179 22.39 -20.17 -12.72
N PHE A 180 21.74 -20.03 -11.56
CA PHE A 180 22.31 -19.32 -10.41
C PHE A 180 23.16 -20.20 -9.47
N ASN A 181 23.82 -19.55 -8.52
CA ASN A 181 24.51 -20.19 -7.40
C ASN A 181 23.53 -20.47 -6.24
N LYS A 182 23.03 -21.70 -6.17
CA LYS A 182 22.05 -22.13 -5.16
C LYS A 182 22.51 -21.94 -3.72
N SER A 183 23.79 -22.16 -3.43
CA SER A 183 24.31 -21.98 -2.06
C SER A 183 24.35 -20.51 -1.65
N MET A 184 24.66 -19.59 -2.58
CA MET A 184 24.60 -18.14 -2.31
C MET A 184 23.17 -17.68 -2.07
N VAL A 185 22.23 -18.06 -2.94
CA VAL A 185 20.80 -17.73 -2.75
C VAL A 185 20.28 -18.30 -1.42
N THR A 186 20.65 -19.54 -1.08
CA THR A 186 20.28 -20.14 0.21
C THR A 186 20.87 -19.36 1.37
N LEU A 187 22.12 -18.93 1.28
CA LEU A 187 22.78 -18.12 2.30
C LEU A 187 22.02 -16.79 2.49
N PHE A 188 21.86 -16.00 1.42
CA PHE A 188 21.22 -14.69 1.48
C PHE A 188 19.79 -14.79 2.04
N ARG A 189 19.00 -15.77 1.56
CA ARG A 189 17.63 -16.02 2.04
C ARG A 189 17.56 -16.31 3.54
N ASN A 190 18.59 -16.89 4.14
CA ASN A 190 18.61 -17.26 5.56
C ASN A 190 19.37 -16.27 6.45
N SER A 191 19.94 -15.20 5.89
CA SER A 191 20.72 -14.20 6.61
C SER A 191 19.96 -12.89 6.84
N ASN A 192 18.68 -12.98 7.21
CA ASN A 192 17.81 -11.80 7.43
C ASN A 192 17.96 -11.13 8.81
N LEU A 193 18.68 -11.76 9.74
CA LEU A 193 18.88 -11.27 11.11
C LEU A 193 20.34 -11.37 11.51
N SER A 194 20.89 -10.30 12.06
CA SER A 194 22.14 -10.33 12.81
C SER A 194 21.94 -10.99 14.18
N ILE A 195 23.05 -11.37 14.83
CA ILE A 195 22.99 -11.98 16.17
C ILE A 195 22.41 -11.03 17.23
N ASP A 196 22.67 -9.73 17.09
CA ASP A 196 22.16 -8.73 18.04
C ASP A 196 20.68 -8.46 17.82
N GLU A 197 20.21 -8.42 16.57
CA GLU A 197 18.78 -8.36 16.26
C GLU A 197 18.03 -9.61 16.73
N LEU A 198 18.65 -10.79 16.57
CA LEU A 198 18.10 -12.04 17.10
C LEU A 198 18.00 -12.01 18.64
N ARG A 199 19.00 -11.46 19.33
CA ARG A 199 18.95 -11.28 20.79
C ARG A 199 17.84 -10.31 21.20
N ILE A 200 17.70 -9.19 20.50
CA ILE A 200 16.63 -8.21 20.72
C ILE A 200 15.26 -8.88 20.55
N ALA A 201 15.06 -9.64 19.48
CA ALA A 201 13.82 -10.37 19.24
C ALA A 201 13.55 -11.42 20.33
N GLY A 202 14.56 -12.19 20.72
CA GLY A 202 14.44 -13.20 21.78
C GLY A 202 14.11 -12.59 23.16
N GLU A 203 14.70 -11.45 23.50
CA GLU A 203 14.38 -10.73 24.74
C GLU A 203 12.98 -10.12 24.71
N ALA A 204 12.55 -9.58 23.57
CA ALA A 204 11.21 -9.03 23.38
C ALA A 204 10.14 -10.13 23.54
N LEU A 205 10.31 -11.26 22.84
CA LEU A 205 9.38 -12.39 22.88
C LEU A 205 9.30 -13.08 24.25
N ARG A 206 10.28 -12.87 25.13
CA ARG A 206 10.21 -13.34 26.52
C ARG A 206 9.32 -12.47 27.42
N ASN A 207 9.16 -11.19 27.07
CA ASN A 207 8.47 -10.18 27.88
C ASN A 207 7.20 -9.69 27.17
N THR A 208 6.26 -10.59 26.93
CA THR A 208 5.01 -10.30 26.22
C THR A 208 3.85 -10.09 27.19
N THR A 209 2.85 -9.34 26.74
CA THR A 209 1.55 -9.23 27.40
C THR A 209 0.48 -9.67 26.42
N VAL A 210 -0.40 -10.58 26.84
CA VAL A 210 -1.52 -11.07 26.03
C VAL A 210 -2.81 -10.79 26.78
N ASP A 211 -3.79 -10.22 26.08
CA ASP A 211 -5.17 -10.17 26.53
C ASP A 211 -5.96 -11.26 25.81
N GLU A 212 -6.20 -12.38 26.50
CA GLU A 212 -6.90 -13.54 25.94
C GLU A 212 -8.37 -13.23 25.59
N LYS A 213 -8.99 -12.28 26.30
CA LYS A 213 -10.40 -11.92 26.08
C LYS A 213 -10.57 -11.13 24.79
N ARG A 214 -9.64 -10.22 24.51
CA ARG A 214 -9.64 -9.35 23.31
C ARG A 214 -8.76 -9.89 22.19
N CYS A 215 -8.09 -11.02 22.43
CA CYS A 215 -7.21 -11.71 21.50
C CYS A 215 -6.14 -10.80 20.90
N TYR A 216 -5.51 -9.95 21.72
CA TYR A 216 -4.39 -9.12 21.28
C TYR A 216 -3.13 -9.33 22.12
N GLY A 217 -1.99 -9.01 21.52
CA GLY A 217 -0.69 -9.01 22.18
C GLY A 217 0.04 -7.66 22.16
N ILE A 218 0.85 -7.40 23.19
CA ILE A 218 1.77 -6.26 23.29
C ILE A 218 3.17 -6.78 23.58
N VAL A 219 4.16 -6.28 22.84
CA VAL A 219 5.57 -6.60 23.05
C VAL A 219 6.40 -5.32 23.08
N GLU A 220 7.22 -5.18 24.11
CA GLU A 220 8.27 -4.17 24.13
C GLU A 220 9.58 -4.78 23.64
N ALA A 221 10.14 -4.20 22.60
CA ALA A 221 11.46 -4.54 22.07
C ALA A 221 12.52 -3.56 22.56
N GLY A 222 13.78 -4.01 22.55
CA GLY A 222 14.94 -3.14 22.68
C GLY A 222 15.08 -2.16 21.52
N LEU A 223 16.09 -1.28 21.59
CA LEU A 223 16.44 -0.38 20.48
C LEU A 223 16.76 -1.19 19.22
N CYS A 224 15.98 -0.99 18.18
CA CYS A 224 16.10 -1.69 16.91
C CYS A 224 15.38 -0.93 15.80
N ASP A 225 15.67 -1.32 14.56
CA ASP A 225 15.01 -0.78 13.39
C ASP A 225 13.58 -1.32 13.19
N SER A 226 12.83 -0.63 12.33
CA SER A 226 11.45 -1.01 12.00
C SER A 226 11.31 -2.44 11.49
N ASN A 227 12.30 -2.93 10.74
CA ASN A 227 12.30 -4.30 10.23
C ASN A 227 12.21 -5.31 11.38
N ILE A 228 12.94 -5.09 12.47
CA ILE A 228 12.96 -6.00 13.62
C ILE A 228 11.66 -5.96 14.40
N LEU A 229 11.06 -4.77 14.60
CA LEU A 229 9.71 -4.67 15.13
C LEU A 229 8.72 -5.48 14.28
N GLY A 230 8.87 -5.43 12.95
CA GLY A 230 8.07 -6.18 12.01
C GLY A 230 8.22 -7.70 12.16
N ILE A 231 9.47 -8.20 12.23
CA ILE A 231 9.78 -9.62 12.43
C ILE A 231 9.20 -10.13 13.75
N ILE A 232 9.40 -9.41 14.86
CA ILE A 232 8.83 -9.76 16.16
C ILE A 232 7.30 -9.77 16.08
N SER A 233 6.69 -8.81 15.38
CA SER A 233 5.24 -8.75 15.23
C SER A 233 4.70 -9.94 14.44
N ASP A 234 5.37 -10.31 13.34
CA ASP A 234 4.98 -11.44 12.49
C ASP A 234 5.08 -12.75 13.28
N MET A 235 6.19 -12.99 13.99
CA MET A 235 6.35 -14.17 14.86
C MET A 235 5.31 -14.22 15.98
N PHE A 236 4.98 -13.08 16.58
CA PHE A 236 4.04 -13.03 17.70
C PHE A 236 2.58 -13.20 17.26
N LEU A 237 2.23 -12.82 16.03
CA LEU A 237 0.91 -13.02 15.45
C LEU A 237 0.62 -14.51 15.14
N GLU A 238 1.66 -15.36 15.07
CA GLU A 238 1.50 -16.82 14.91
C GLU A 238 1.06 -17.52 16.21
N VAL A 239 1.01 -16.81 17.35
CA VAL A 239 0.58 -17.37 18.64
C VAL A 239 -0.94 -17.59 18.64
N ASP A 240 -1.36 -18.82 18.97
CA ASP A 240 -2.77 -19.15 19.15
C ASP A 240 -3.44 -18.21 20.17
N GLY A 241 -4.62 -17.70 19.81
CA GLY A 241 -5.34 -16.68 20.59
C GLY A 241 -4.86 -15.24 20.40
N VAL A 242 -3.82 -14.97 19.60
CA VAL A 242 -3.40 -13.60 19.23
C VAL A 242 -3.83 -13.30 17.80
N SER A 243 -4.86 -12.46 17.66
CA SER A 243 -5.41 -12.02 16.36
C SER A 243 -4.84 -10.69 15.89
N SER A 244 -4.28 -9.91 16.80
CA SER A 244 -3.68 -8.60 16.54
C SER A 244 -2.57 -8.33 17.54
N CYS A 245 -1.51 -7.63 17.14
CA CYS A 245 -0.45 -7.27 18.07
C CYS A 245 0.14 -5.89 17.80
N ILE A 246 0.71 -5.30 18.85
CA ILE A 246 1.57 -4.12 18.76
C ILE A 246 2.94 -4.44 19.37
N VAL A 247 3.98 -4.20 18.59
CA VAL A 247 5.37 -4.31 19.02
C VAL A 247 6.00 -2.94 18.94
N TYR A 248 6.61 -2.47 20.02
CA TYR A 248 7.16 -1.11 20.08
C TYR A 248 8.54 -1.09 20.72
N ASN A 249 9.31 -0.05 20.39
CA ASN A 249 10.51 0.31 21.14
C ASN A 249 10.53 1.79 21.50
N ILE A 250 11.26 2.12 22.55
CA ILE A 250 11.34 3.48 23.10
C ILE A 250 12.66 4.10 22.64
N LEU A 251 12.58 5.10 21.76
CA LEU A 251 13.71 5.87 21.28
C LEU A 251 13.86 7.19 22.09
N PRO A 252 15.02 7.87 22.02
CA PRO A 252 15.18 9.19 22.63
C PRO A 252 14.20 10.25 22.11
N SER A 253 13.78 10.14 20.84
CA SER A 253 12.88 11.06 20.15
C SER A 253 11.39 10.72 20.27
N GLY A 254 11.05 9.51 20.69
CA GLY A 254 9.67 9.01 20.68
C GLY A 254 9.59 7.49 20.67
N ILE A 255 8.39 6.96 20.44
CA ILE A 255 8.13 5.51 20.41
C ILE A 255 7.87 5.10 18.97
N LYS A 256 8.65 4.15 18.46
CA LYS A 256 8.37 3.53 17.16
C LYS A 256 7.63 2.23 17.40
N PHE A 257 6.61 1.95 16.59
CA PHE A 257 5.81 0.75 16.77
C PHE A 257 5.37 0.14 15.44
N SER A 258 5.13 -1.17 15.47
CA SER A 258 4.62 -2.01 14.41
C SER A 258 3.32 -2.64 14.89
N VAL A 259 2.31 -2.68 14.02
CA VAL A 259 1.01 -3.31 14.26
C VAL A 259 0.80 -4.42 13.25
N ARG A 260 0.28 -5.56 13.71
CA ARG A 260 -0.20 -6.64 12.86
C ARG A 260 -1.61 -7.03 13.22
N SER A 261 -2.35 -7.49 12.22
CA SER A 261 -3.64 -8.15 12.42
C SER A 261 -3.86 -9.22 11.37
N CYS A 262 -4.47 -10.33 11.77
CA CYS A 262 -4.87 -11.44 10.91
C CYS A 262 -6.39 -11.65 10.87
N VAL A 263 -7.18 -10.72 11.41
CA VAL A 263 -8.65 -10.80 11.44
C VAL A 263 -9.27 -9.57 10.79
N LYS A 264 -10.39 -9.77 10.09
CA LYS A 264 -11.05 -8.70 9.33
C LYS A 264 -11.67 -7.61 10.19
N GLU A 265 -11.96 -7.91 11.45
CA GLU A 265 -12.52 -6.99 12.45
C GLU A 265 -11.52 -5.91 12.89
N VAL A 266 -10.24 -6.10 12.61
CA VAL A 266 -9.17 -5.19 13.02
C VAL A 266 -8.27 -4.85 11.83
N LYS A 267 -8.45 -3.66 11.26
CA LYS A 267 -7.47 -3.13 10.30
C LYS A 267 -6.24 -2.62 11.06
N ALA A 268 -5.06 -3.14 10.72
CA ALA A 268 -3.79 -2.74 11.33
C ALA A 268 -3.52 -1.23 11.15
N CYS A 269 -3.81 -0.67 9.97
CA CYS A 269 -3.67 0.76 9.69
C CYS A 269 -4.56 1.62 10.59
N GLU A 270 -5.81 1.21 10.80
CA GLU A 270 -6.75 1.89 11.69
C GLU A 270 -6.27 1.83 13.15
N LEU A 271 -5.85 0.66 13.62
CA LEU A 271 -5.33 0.48 14.98
C LEU A 271 -4.07 1.33 15.20
N ALA A 272 -3.16 1.38 14.23
CA ALA A 272 -1.98 2.23 14.29
C ALA A 272 -2.35 3.72 14.37
N GLY A 273 -3.30 4.17 13.55
CA GLY A 273 -3.83 5.54 13.59
C GLY A 273 -4.49 5.86 14.93
N PHE A 274 -5.28 4.92 15.48
CA PHE A 274 -5.89 5.06 16.80
C PHE A 274 -4.84 5.17 17.90
N VAL A 275 -3.86 4.28 17.97
CA VAL A 275 -2.80 4.35 18.99
C VAL A 275 -2.01 5.66 18.91
N ALA A 276 -1.80 6.21 17.71
CA ALA A 276 -1.05 7.45 17.49
C ALA A 276 -1.85 8.75 17.58
N GLU A 277 -3.16 8.67 17.76
CA GLU A 277 -4.06 9.81 17.77
C GLU A 277 -3.59 10.91 18.74
N HIS A 278 -3.44 12.14 18.24
CA HIS A 278 -2.92 13.34 18.92
C HIS A 278 -1.46 13.28 19.42
N LEU A 279 -0.78 12.13 19.32
CA LEU A 279 0.58 11.94 19.83
C LEU A 279 1.62 11.69 18.73
N GLY A 280 1.20 11.47 17.50
CA GLY A 280 2.10 11.22 16.38
C GLY A 280 1.37 10.84 15.10
N GLY A 281 1.93 9.90 14.36
CA GLY A 281 1.33 9.39 13.13
C GLY A 281 1.40 7.86 13.07
N GLY A 282 0.33 7.24 12.59
CA GLY A 282 0.24 5.81 12.35
C GLY A 282 -0.51 5.52 11.06
N GLY A 283 -0.08 4.50 10.34
CA GLY A 283 -0.63 4.16 9.02
C GLY A 283 -0.03 2.88 8.47
N GLY A 284 -0.48 2.47 7.28
CA GLY A 284 -0.05 1.25 6.61
C GLY A 284 -1.21 0.54 5.92
N HIS A 285 -1.14 -0.78 5.88
CA HIS A 285 -2.11 -1.63 5.21
C HIS A 285 -3.08 -2.32 6.19
N LEU A 286 -4.02 -3.09 5.64
CA LEU A 286 -5.06 -3.79 6.42
C LEU A 286 -4.46 -4.79 7.43
N VAL A 287 -3.37 -5.47 7.08
CA VAL A 287 -2.76 -6.52 7.92
C VAL A 287 -1.45 -6.11 8.58
N LYS A 288 -0.72 -5.15 7.99
CA LYS A 288 0.58 -4.66 8.48
C LYS A 288 0.61 -3.14 8.48
N ALA A 289 0.90 -2.57 9.63
CA ALA A 289 1.00 -1.12 9.81
C ALA A 289 2.09 -0.77 10.81
N GLY A 290 2.32 0.52 10.99
CA GLY A 290 3.25 1.02 11.99
C GLY A 290 3.04 2.50 12.25
N GLY A 291 3.86 3.06 13.12
CA GLY A 291 3.79 4.47 13.43
C GLY A 291 4.87 4.94 14.37
N PHE A 292 4.77 6.22 14.70
CA PHE A 292 5.68 6.90 15.59
C PHE A 292 4.92 7.85 16.50
N LEU A 293 5.14 7.75 17.81
CA LEU A 293 4.63 8.66 18.82
C LEU A 293 5.74 9.62 19.24
N LYS A 294 5.50 10.94 19.16
CA LYS A 294 6.51 11.96 19.47
C LYS A 294 6.64 12.15 20.97
N LYS A 295 7.86 12.08 21.50
CA LYS A 295 8.14 12.28 22.94
C LYS A 295 7.53 13.57 23.48
N ASP A 296 7.68 14.69 22.78
CA ASP A 296 7.16 15.98 23.23
C ASP A 296 5.63 16.00 23.36
N LEU A 297 4.92 15.26 22.50
CA LEU A 297 3.47 15.17 22.56
C LEU A 297 3.03 14.24 23.70
N ILE A 298 3.73 13.12 23.90
CA ILE A 298 3.50 12.20 25.03
C ILE A 298 3.64 12.95 26.36
N VAL A 299 4.72 13.71 26.52
CA VAL A 299 4.98 14.47 27.76
C VAL A 299 3.94 15.60 27.93
N LYS A 300 3.57 16.30 26.85
CA LYS A 300 2.50 17.32 26.90
C LYS A 300 1.13 16.73 27.26
N ALA A 301 0.87 15.48 26.89
CA ALA A 301 -0.34 14.76 27.29
C ALA A 301 -0.29 14.25 28.75
N GLY A 302 0.77 14.54 29.50
CA GLY A 302 0.91 14.19 30.92
C GLY A 302 1.37 12.74 31.16
N ILE A 303 1.85 12.06 30.12
CA ILE A 303 2.37 10.69 30.23
C ILE A 303 3.88 10.77 30.52
N ALA A 304 4.32 10.14 31.62
CA ALA A 304 5.74 10.06 31.95
C ALA A 304 6.49 9.26 30.87
N TYR A 305 7.68 9.74 30.47
CA TYR A 305 8.48 9.12 29.42
C TYR A 305 9.41 8.05 29.98
N GLU A 306 8.81 7.03 30.59
CA GLU A 306 9.46 5.90 31.25
C GLU A 306 8.73 4.60 30.89
N LYS A 307 9.45 3.49 30.94
CA LYS A 307 9.04 2.20 30.39
C LYS A 307 7.66 1.76 30.90
N GLU A 308 7.43 1.82 32.20
CA GLU A 308 6.21 1.36 32.84
C GLU A 308 5.01 2.25 32.50
N ALA A 309 5.22 3.58 32.39
CA ALA A 309 4.16 4.51 32.01
C ALA A 309 3.76 4.35 30.54
N ILE A 310 4.74 4.15 29.65
CA ILE A 310 4.53 3.90 28.23
C ILE A 310 3.80 2.57 28.02
N SER A 311 4.22 1.50 28.71
CA SER A 311 3.56 0.19 28.65
C SER A 311 2.09 0.28 29.08
N ARG A 312 1.80 0.98 30.19
CA ARG A 312 0.41 1.24 30.64
C ARG A 312 -0.38 2.07 29.63
N PHE A 313 0.22 3.09 29.04
CA PHE A 313 -0.43 3.91 28.02
C PHE A 313 -0.81 3.08 26.78
N ILE A 314 0.13 2.31 26.22
CA ILE A 314 -0.13 1.47 25.04
C ILE A 314 -1.20 0.42 25.37
N THR A 315 -1.12 -0.21 26.55
CA THR A 315 -2.14 -1.16 27.02
C THR A 315 -3.51 -0.49 27.14
N GLY A 316 -3.56 0.74 27.66
CA GLY A 316 -4.79 1.53 27.74
C GLY A 316 -5.40 1.80 26.37
N ARG A 317 -4.61 2.24 25.39
CA ARG A 317 -5.07 2.47 24.01
C ARG A 317 -5.55 1.19 23.33
N MET A 318 -4.86 0.08 23.54
CA MET A 318 -5.30 -1.23 23.03
C MET A 318 -6.65 -1.59 23.63
N ASN A 319 -6.78 -1.58 24.97
CA ASN A 319 -8.07 -1.84 25.63
C ASN A 319 -9.19 -0.95 25.11
N GLU A 320 -8.95 0.36 25.02
CA GLU A 320 -9.93 1.32 24.53
C GLU A 320 -10.36 1.02 23.09
N TYR A 321 -9.42 0.69 22.19
CA TYR A 321 -9.72 0.36 20.80
C TYR A 321 -10.69 -0.82 20.70
N PHE A 322 -10.43 -1.89 21.47
CA PHE A 322 -11.23 -3.11 21.46
C PHE A 322 -12.55 -2.97 22.23
N ASP A 323 -12.59 -2.17 23.31
CA ASP A 323 -13.79 -2.00 24.14
C ASP A 323 -14.81 -1.01 23.56
N THR A 324 -14.34 -0.02 22.80
CA THR A 324 -15.21 1.08 22.31
C THR A 324 -15.73 0.87 20.89
N SER A 325 -15.30 -0.20 20.21
CA SER A 325 -15.71 -0.52 18.84
C SER A 325 -16.84 -1.53 18.83
N THR A 326 -18.03 -1.12 18.40
CA THR A 326 -19.15 -2.03 18.13
C THR A 326 -19.00 -2.62 16.73
N ILE A 327 -19.11 -3.94 16.59
CA ILE A 327 -19.04 -4.62 15.29
C ILE A 327 -20.45 -5.03 14.87
N ILE A 328 -20.83 -4.64 13.65
CA ILE A 328 -22.13 -4.94 13.05
C ILE A 328 -21.89 -5.74 11.77
N HIS A 329 -22.43 -6.95 11.72
CA HIS A 329 -22.56 -7.72 10.48
C HIS A 329 -23.99 -7.54 9.95
N ALA A 330 -24.16 -6.76 8.89
CA ALA A 330 -25.47 -6.31 8.41
C ALA A 330 -26.46 -7.47 8.12
N GLY A 331 -25.96 -8.61 7.63
CA GLY A 331 -26.81 -9.78 7.36
C GLY A 331 -27.47 -10.41 8.60
N GLU A 332 -26.82 -10.29 9.76
CA GLU A 332 -27.27 -10.89 11.02
C GLU A 332 -27.89 -9.86 11.97
N TYR A 333 -27.49 -8.59 11.83
CA TYR A 333 -27.95 -7.51 12.66
C TYR A 333 -29.42 -7.16 12.35
N ARG A 334 -30.14 -6.81 13.42
CA ARG A 334 -31.52 -6.31 13.35
C ARG A 334 -31.56 -5.00 14.10
N ALA A 335 -31.61 -3.90 13.35
CA ALA A 335 -31.71 -2.57 13.92
C ALA A 335 -33.06 -2.39 14.62
N ASP A 336 -33.04 -1.90 15.86
CA ASP A 336 -34.25 -1.38 16.49
C ASP A 336 -34.56 -0.01 15.92
N LEU A 337 -35.41 0.03 14.88
CA LEU A 337 -35.75 1.25 14.17
C LEU A 337 -36.44 2.31 15.06
N SER A 338 -36.90 1.95 16.26
CA SER A 338 -37.44 2.93 17.22
C SER A 338 -36.38 3.91 17.75
N GLU A 339 -35.10 3.55 17.66
CA GLU A 339 -33.98 4.42 18.03
C GLU A 339 -33.49 5.32 16.88
N PHE A 340 -34.11 5.22 15.70
CA PHE A 340 -33.70 5.92 14.49
C PHE A 340 -34.75 6.94 14.06
N ALA A 341 -34.30 8.07 13.54
CA ALA A 341 -35.18 9.04 12.89
C ALA A 341 -35.26 8.75 11.38
N ARG A 342 -36.39 9.08 10.74
CA ARG A 342 -36.54 8.98 9.29
C ARG A 342 -35.94 10.18 8.60
N TYR A 343 -35.24 9.90 7.51
CA TYR A 343 -34.69 10.88 6.60
C TYR A 343 -35.00 10.48 5.17
N ARG A 344 -35.08 11.48 4.29
CA ARG A 344 -35.06 11.24 2.86
C ARG A 344 -33.80 11.85 2.27
N LYS A 345 -33.33 11.25 1.19
CA LYS A 345 -32.21 11.79 0.44
C LYS A 345 -32.67 13.08 -0.24
N LYS A 346 -31.93 14.17 -0.05
CA LYS A 346 -32.15 15.43 -0.75
C LYS A 346 -32.01 15.20 -2.26
N GLU A 347 -32.66 16.03 -3.04
CA GLU A 347 -32.36 16.10 -4.47
C GLU A 347 -31.05 16.88 -4.63
N PHE A 348 -30.02 16.21 -5.16
CA PHE A 348 -28.76 16.83 -5.52
C PHE A 348 -28.14 16.07 -6.70
N ASP A 349 -27.32 16.79 -7.45
CA ASP A 349 -26.62 16.26 -8.60
C ASP A 349 -25.50 15.32 -8.17
N LEU A 350 -25.40 14.21 -8.89
CA LEU A 350 -24.45 13.12 -8.70
C LEU A 350 -23.90 12.72 -10.06
N GLY A 351 -22.71 12.11 -10.06
CA GLY A 351 -22.14 11.52 -11.27
C GLY A 351 -22.50 10.05 -11.39
N TYR A 352 -22.60 9.57 -12.63
CA TYR A 352 -22.60 8.14 -12.90
C TYR A 352 -21.90 7.83 -14.23
N VAL A 353 -21.40 6.60 -14.35
CA VAL A 353 -20.82 6.04 -15.57
C VAL A 353 -21.42 4.65 -15.77
N GLN A 354 -21.75 4.27 -17.01
CA GLN A 354 -22.12 2.88 -17.30
C GLN A 354 -20.83 2.06 -17.47
N ALA A 355 -20.69 0.94 -16.75
CA ALA A 355 -19.42 0.20 -16.74
C ALA A 355 -18.98 -0.27 -18.13
N LYS A 356 -19.94 -0.62 -18.99
CA LYS A 356 -19.71 -1.01 -20.40
C LYS A 356 -19.07 0.09 -21.27
N ASP A 357 -19.15 1.35 -20.85
CA ASP A 357 -18.54 2.47 -21.58
C ASP A 357 -17.03 2.58 -21.27
N LEU A 358 -16.55 1.87 -20.23
CA LEU A 358 -15.16 1.91 -19.77
C LEU A 358 -14.32 0.73 -20.28
N ALA A 359 -14.91 -0.45 -20.42
CA ALA A 359 -14.26 -1.63 -20.99
C ALA A 359 -15.30 -2.63 -21.53
N GLU A 360 -14.85 -3.66 -22.24
CA GLU A 360 -15.76 -4.69 -22.75
C GLU A 360 -16.41 -5.50 -21.60
N PRO A 361 -17.71 -5.86 -21.71
CA PRO A 361 -18.37 -6.74 -20.76
C PRO A 361 -17.58 -8.05 -20.53
N GLY A 362 -17.41 -8.42 -19.26
CA GLY A 362 -16.57 -9.54 -18.82
C GLY A 362 -15.17 -9.15 -18.37
N SER A 363 -14.74 -7.90 -18.60
CA SER A 363 -13.45 -7.39 -18.10
C SER A 363 -13.49 -7.14 -16.60
N GLU A 364 -12.36 -7.36 -15.92
CA GLU A 364 -12.13 -6.94 -14.54
C GLU A 364 -11.36 -5.60 -14.55
N ILE A 365 -11.96 -4.55 -14.00
CA ILE A 365 -11.35 -3.22 -13.91
C ILE A 365 -11.20 -2.81 -12.44
N ALA A 366 -10.14 -2.06 -12.14
CA ALA A 366 -9.93 -1.41 -10.85
C ALA A 366 -10.05 0.11 -11.03
N ILE A 367 -10.95 0.75 -10.30
CA ILE A 367 -11.11 2.20 -10.32
C ILE A 367 -10.30 2.78 -9.17
N ARG A 368 -9.21 3.47 -9.48
CA ARG A 368 -8.36 4.12 -8.49
C ARG A 368 -9.03 5.38 -7.96
N THR A 369 -9.21 5.42 -6.65
CA THR A 369 -9.76 6.55 -5.90
C THR A 369 -8.78 7.00 -4.82
N LEU A 370 -9.10 8.10 -4.13
CA LEU A 370 -8.34 8.56 -2.98
C LEU A 370 -8.45 7.58 -1.80
N GLU A 371 -9.59 6.88 -1.66
CA GLU A 371 -9.84 5.91 -0.57
C GLU A 371 -9.30 4.50 -0.86
N GLY A 372 -8.84 4.25 -2.09
CA GLY A 372 -8.32 2.96 -2.54
C GLY A 372 -8.87 2.52 -3.91
N ASP A 373 -8.41 1.37 -4.38
CA ASP A 373 -8.89 0.80 -5.64
C ASP A 373 -10.26 0.10 -5.42
N VAL A 374 -11.23 0.39 -6.29
CA VAL A 374 -12.56 -0.22 -6.33
C VAL A 374 -12.62 -1.20 -7.49
N ASP A 375 -12.62 -2.50 -7.19
CA ASP A 375 -12.68 -3.56 -8.20
C ASP A 375 -14.11 -3.76 -8.70
N VAL A 376 -14.27 -3.82 -10.03
CA VAL A 376 -15.56 -3.95 -10.71
C VAL A 376 -15.45 -4.92 -11.89
N THR A 377 -16.29 -5.95 -11.89
CA THR A 377 -16.56 -6.76 -13.08
C THR A 377 -17.50 -6.01 -14.01
N VAL A 378 -17.04 -5.73 -15.23
CA VAL A 378 -17.82 -4.95 -16.21
C VAL A 378 -18.96 -5.78 -16.79
N THR A 379 -20.19 -5.28 -16.67
CA THR A 379 -21.37 -5.85 -17.32
C THR A 379 -22.29 -4.73 -17.80
N GLU A 380 -23.28 -5.05 -18.65
CA GLU A 380 -24.30 -4.06 -19.10
C GLU A 380 -25.19 -3.57 -17.96
N ASP A 381 -25.27 -4.32 -16.86
CA ASP A 381 -26.13 -4.05 -15.72
C ASP A 381 -25.42 -3.34 -14.57
N VAL A 382 -24.14 -2.97 -14.73
CA VAL A 382 -23.37 -2.28 -13.68
C VAL A 382 -23.19 -0.80 -14.02
N TYR A 383 -23.56 0.04 -13.05
CA TYR A 383 -23.40 1.48 -13.07
C TYR A 383 -22.42 1.85 -11.97
N ILE A 384 -21.49 2.75 -12.28
CA ILE A 384 -20.50 3.27 -11.34
C ILE A 384 -20.98 4.65 -10.91
N MET A 385 -21.33 4.81 -9.64
CA MET A 385 -21.78 6.07 -9.08
C MET A 385 -20.60 6.89 -8.57
N ILE A 386 -20.70 8.21 -8.72
CA ILE A 386 -19.76 9.18 -8.15
C ILE A 386 -20.55 10.06 -7.19
N ASN A 387 -20.20 10.03 -5.90
CA ASN A 387 -20.95 10.71 -4.86
C ASN A 387 -20.61 12.21 -4.72
N VAL A 388 -21.24 12.90 -3.77
CA VAL A 388 -21.06 14.35 -3.53
C VAL A 388 -19.64 14.76 -3.12
N ASN A 389 -18.82 13.83 -2.68
CA ASN A 389 -17.42 14.05 -2.31
C ASN A 389 -16.43 13.44 -3.33
N GLY A 390 -16.95 12.77 -4.37
CA GLY A 390 -16.13 12.11 -5.39
C GLY A 390 -15.89 10.62 -5.14
N GLU A 391 -16.40 10.05 -4.05
CA GLU A 391 -16.25 8.62 -3.77
C GLU A 391 -17.01 7.79 -4.81
N ILE A 392 -16.44 6.64 -5.14
CA ILE A 392 -16.94 5.77 -6.20
C ILE A 392 -17.47 4.47 -5.64
N TYR A 393 -18.63 4.03 -6.12
CA TYR A 393 -19.18 2.73 -5.80
C TYR A 393 -20.04 2.17 -6.94
N PRO A 394 -19.97 0.85 -7.22
CA PRO A 394 -20.82 0.21 -8.22
C PRO A 394 -22.24 -0.04 -7.66
N ILE A 395 -23.24 0.05 -8.54
CA ILE A 395 -24.63 -0.37 -8.30
C ILE A 395 -25.18 -1.11 -9.53
N SER A 396 -26.27 -1.85 -9.34
CA SER A 396 -27.00 -2.42 -10.47
C SER A 396 -27.84 -1.37 -11.20
N ARG A 397 -28.04 -1.57 -12.50
CA ARG A 397 -28.94 -0.77 -13.34
C ARG A 397 -30.34 -0.66 -12.76
N ALA A 398 -30.89 -1.78 -12.28
CA ALA A 398 -32.21 -1.79 -11.63
C ALA A 398 -32.24 -0.88 -10.38
N LYS A 399 -31.16 -0.83 -9.59
CA LYS A 399 -31.05 0.08 -8.44
C LYS A 399 -30.91 1.54 -8.90
N PHE A 400 -30.19 1.78 -10.00
CA PHE A 400 -30.06 3.10 -10.60
C PHE A 400 -31.42 3.66 -11.01
N GLU A 401 -32.14 2.94 -11.87
CA GLU A 401 -33.44 3.35 -12.43
C GLU A 401 -34.52 3.57 -11.36
N ARG A 402 -34.39 2.90 -10.20
CA ARG A 402 -35.31 3.06 -9.07
C ARG A 402 -35.02 4.29 -8.19
N SER A 403 -33.75 4.69 -8.09
CA SER A 403 -33.29 5.66 -7.08
C SER A 403 -32.75 6.96 -7.67
N TYR A 404 -32.49 6.99 -8.98
CA TYR A 404 -31.87 8.10 -9.68
C TYR A 404 -32.58 8.37 -11.01
N ARG A 405 -32.54 9.62 -11.44
CA ARG A 405 -32.99 10.05 -12.78
C ARG A 405 -31.84 10.74 -13.49
N GLU A 406 -31.62 10.41 -14.75
CA GLU A 406 -30.62 11.09 -15.58
C GLU A 406 -30.89 12.60 -15.64
N SER A 407 -29.82 13.38 -15.71
CA SER A 407 -29.84 14.84 -15.81
C SER A 407 -28.98 15.28 -16.97
N ASP A 408 -29.49 16.21 -17.78
CA ASP A 408 -28.75 16.80 -18.89
C ASP A 408 -27.70 17.83 -18.44
N ALA A 409 -27.56 18.05 -17.13
CA ALA A 409 -26.56 18.95 -16.57
C ALA A 409 -25.14 18.42 -16.82
N GLU A 410 -24.21 19.33 -17.09
CA GLU A 410 -22.78 18.98 -17.14
C GLU A 410 -22.31 18.50 -15.76
N TYR A 411 -21.68 17.34 -15.71
CA TYR A 411 -21.17 16.78 -14.46
C TYR A 411 -19.86 17.46 -14.07
N VAL A 412 -19.82 18.05 -12.88
CA VAL A 412 -18.60 18.61 -12.30
C VAL A 412 -18.13 17.72 -11.17
N TYR A 413 -16.93 17.16 -11.30
CA TYR A 413 -16.37 16.29 -10.28
C TYR A 413 -16.04 17.08 -8.99
N PRO A 414 -16.52 16.65 -7.82
CA PRO A 414 -16.36 17.42 -6.58
C PRO A 414 -15.08 17.06 -5.78
N GLY A 415 -14.35 16.01 -6.15
CA GLY A 415 -13.18 15.51 -5.41
C GLY A 415 -11.84 16.12 -5.86
N GLU A 416 -10.82 15.99 -5.00
CA GLU A 416 -9.47 16.48 -5.28
C GLU A 416 -8.67 15.59 -6.25
N TYR A 417 -8.93 14.27 -6.22
CA TYR A 417 -8.26 13.29 -7.08
C TYR A 417 -9.22 12.78 -8.16
N PRO A 418 -8.99 13.11 -9.45
CA PRO A 418 -9.77 12.57 -10.56
C PRO A 418 -9.57 11.06 -10.68
N PRO A 419 -10.63 10.24 -10.59
CA PRO A 419 -10.49 8.79 -10.60
C PRO A 419 -10.04 8.26 -11.95
N ASN A 420 -9.24 7.20 -11.92
CA ASN A 420 -8.72 6.53 -13.11
C ASN A 420 -9.13 5.07 -13.11
N VAL A 421 -9.58 4.58 -14.26
CA VAL A 421 -9.92 3.17 -14.47
C VAL A 421 -8.67 2.46 -14.97
N ILE A 422 -8.35 1.33 -14.35
CA ILE A 422 -7.23 0.46 -14.66
C ILE A 422 -7.82 -0.85 -15.15
N ASN A 423 -7.60 -1.18 -16.42
CA ASN A 423 -7.96 -2.50 -16.91
C ASN A 423 -6.85 -3.47 -16.53
N ASN A 424 -7.12 -4.35 -15.56
CA ASN A 424 -6.12 -5.24 -14.98
C ASN A 424 -5.58 -6.27 -15.99
N ALA A 425 -6.33 -6.59 -17.05
CA ALA A 425 -5.93 -7.56 -18.06
C ALA A 425 -4.92 -7.01 -19.08
N VAL A 426 -5.00 -5.72 -19.40
CA VAL A 426 -4.17 -5.08 -20.46
C VAL A 426 -3.29 -3.94 -19.93
N GLY A 427 -3.40 -3.56 -18.66
CA GLY A 427 -2.60 -2.50 -18.04
C GLY A 427 -2.95 -1.09 -18.51
N GLU A 428 -4.05 -0.94 -19.28
CA GLU A 428 -4.50 0.35 -19.80
C GLU A 428 -5.09 1.21 -18.67
N ARG A 429 -4.74 2.51 -18.67
CA ARG A 429 -5.32 3.52 -17.80
C ARG A 429 -6.14 4.50 -18.61
N LEU A 430 -7.38 4.71 -18.20
CA LEU A 430 -8.25 5.73 -18.79
C LEU A 430 -8.89 6.58 -17.69
N PRO A 431 -9.03 7.90 -17.90
CA PRO A 431 -9.70 8.77 -16.95
C PRO A 431 -11.20 8.43 -16.89
N LEU A 432 -11.78 8.38 -15.70
CA LEU A 432 -13.20 8.06 -15.52
C LEU A 432 -14.11 9.23 -15.96
N LEU A 433 -13.69 10.47 -15.67
CA LEU A 433 -14.54 11.66 -15.77
C LEU A 433 -15.07 11.98 -17.17
N PRO A 434 -14.35 11.74 -18.29
CA PRO A 434 -14.91 11.95 -19.63
C PRO A 434 -16.14 11.10 -19.96
N TYR A 435 -16.35 10.00 -19.23
CA TYR A 435 -17.52 9.13 -19.37
C TYR A 435 -18.62 9.44 -18.36
N ALA A 436 -18.37 10.36 -17.41
CA ALA A 436 -19.31 10.69 -16.34
C ALA A 436 -20.45 11.56 -16.85
N LYS A 437 -21.67 11.16 -16.49
CA LYS A 437 -22.92 11.88 -16.74
C LYS A 437 -23.55 12.30 -15.43
N SER A 438 -24.40 13.32 -15.47
CA SER A 438 -25.14 13.77 -14.29
C SER A 438 -26.41 12.96 -14.07
N CYS A 439 -26.74 12.72 -12.82
CA CYS A 439 -28.02 12.19 -12.39
C CYS A 439 -28.48 12.89 -11.10
N ILE A 440 -29.78 12.92 -10.89
CA ILE A 440 -30.39 13.47 -9.67
C ILE A 440 -30.90 12.29 -8.86
N SER A 441 -30.56 12.28 -7.56
CA SER A 441 -31.18 11.38 -6.61
C SER A 441 -32.67 11.72 -6.48
N VAL A 442 -33.56 10.83 -6.92
CA VAL A 442 -35.03 11.05 -6.89
C VAL A 442 -35.68 10.73 -5.55
N GLY A 443 -34.90 10.49 -4.50
CA GLY A 443 -35.40 10.25 -3.14
C GLY A 443 -36.28 9.00 -3.08
N GLY A 444 -35.67 7.85 -2.79
CA GLY A 444 -36.42 6.61 -2.56
C GLY A 444 -37.26 6.64 -1.27
N ASP A 445 -37.63 5.46 -0.75
CA ASP A 445 -38.45 5.28 0.48
C ASP A 445 -37.84 5.92 1.77
N GLY A 446 -36.64 6.46 1.65
CA GLY A 446 -35.87 7.09 2.71
C GLY A 446 -34.96 6.11 3.44
N ILE A 447 -34.36 6.61 4.51
CA ILE A 447 -33.53 5.82 5.43
C ILE A 447 -33.97 6.10 6.86
N TYR A 448 -33.69 5.14 7.73
CA TYR A 448 -33.66 5.34 9.17
C TYR A 448 -32.20 5.63 9.54
N ALA A 449 -31.93 6.74 10.22
CA ALA A 449 -30.58 7.09 10.64
C ALA A 449 -30.50 7.46 12.11
N LYS A 450 -29.41 7.04 12.76
CA LYS A 450 -29.08 7.34 14.15
C LYS A 450 -27.65 7.85 14.24
N GLU A 451 -27.48 8.97 14.93
CA GLU A 451 -26.15 9.52 15.21
C GLU A 451 -25.38 8.58 16.13
N LEU A 452 -24.15 8.27 15.76
CA LEU A 452 -23.25 7.40 16.49
C LEU A 452 -22.64 8.16 17.67
N THR A 453 -22.70 7.56 18.84
CA THR A 453 -22.03 8.07 20.05
C THR A 453 -20.68 7.39 20.31
N GLY A 454 -20.40 6.31 19.58
CA GLY A 454 -19.21 5.48 19.73
C GLY A 454 -18.70 4.98 18.37
N ARG A 455 -17.60 4.24 18.37
CA ARG A 455 -17.03 3.69 17.14
C ARG A 455 -17.83 2.47 16.71
N VAL A 456 -18.20 2.41 15.43
CA VAL A 456 -18.94 1.28 14.86
C VAL A 456 -18.24 0.80 13.60
N LYS A 457 -18.08 -0.51 13.47
CA LYS A 457 -17.54 -1.18 12.28
C LYS A 457 -18.66 -1.95 11.62
N VAL A 458 -19.05 -1.53 10.42
CA VAL A 458 -20.15 -2.17 9.68
C VAL A 458 -19.59 -2.99 8.54
N PHE A 459 -19.71 -4.32 8.64
CA PHE A 459 -19.58 -5.23 7.51
C PHE A 459 -20.92 -5.27 6.77
N THR A 460 -20.90 -4.82 5.53
CA THR A 460 -22.12 -4.71 4.72
C THR A 460 -22.57 -6.07 4.20
N MET A 461 -23.79 -6.16 3.67
CA MET A 461 -24.27 -7.39 3.04
C MET A 461 -23.46 -7.80 1.80
N TRP A 462 -22.93 -6.81 1.07
CA TRP A 462 -22.20 -6.98 -0.19
C TRP A 462 -20.71 -7.21 0.03
N ASP A 463 -20.16 -6.70 1.13
CA ASP A 463 -18.76 -6.88 1.51
C ASP A 463 -18.66 -7.39 2.95
N ARG A 464 -18.42 -8.70 3.06
CA ARG A 464 -18.29 -9.42 4.33
C ARG A 464 -16.86 -9.41 4.87
N GLU A 465 -15.89 -8.92 4.09
CA GLU A 465 -14.47 -8.97 4.40
C GLU A 465 -13.89 -7.59 4.73
N LYS A 466 -14.50 -6.51 4.22
CA LYS A 466 -14.15 -5.13 4.57
C LYS A 466 -15.30 -4.47 5.33
N TYR A 467 -14.97 -3.77 6.41
CA TYR A 467 -15.92 -2.94 7.15
C TYR A 467 -15.73 -1.44 6.84
N TYR A 468 -16.81 -0.69 7.00
CA TYR A 468 -16.81 0.77 7.05
C TYR A 468 -16.77 1.22 8.52
N LEU A 469 -15.89 2.18 8.82
CA LEU A 469 -15.72 2.70 10.18
C LEU A 469 -16.58 3.95 10.36
N GLY A 470 -17.50 3.93 11.31
CA GLY A 470 -18.18 5.10 11.84
C GLY A 470 -17.56 5.57 13.15
N ARG A 471 -17.39 6.88 13.28
CA ARG A 471 -16.88 7.56 14.46
C ARG A 471 -18.01 8.29 15.20
N PRO A 472 -17.79 8.69 16.46
CA PRO A 472 -18.73 9.56 17.16
C PRO A 472 -19.09 10.80 16.32
N GLY A 473 -20.37 11.05 16.14
CA GLY A 473 -20.92 12.14 15.33
C GLY A 473 -21.34 11.74 13.91
N ASP A 474 -20.85 10.61 13.39
CA ASP A 474 -21.31 10.01 12.13
C ASP A 474 -22.69 9.35 12.30
N TYR A 475 -23.27 8.81 11.24
CA TYR A 475 -24.60 8.20 11.26
C TYR A 475 -24.54 6.73 10.87
N LEU A 476 -25.22 5.88 11.64
CA LEU A 476 -25.61 4.54 11.22
C LEU A 476 -26.93 4.66 10.46
N ALA A 477 -26.96 4.19 9.22
CA ALA A 477 -28.12 4.25 8.34
C ALA A 477 -28.63 2.85 8.01
N VAL A 478 -29.95 2.72 7.95
CA VAL A 478 -30.68 1.53 7.53
C VAL A 478 -31.67 1.95 6.45
N ARG A 479 -31.72 1.25 5.33
CA ARG A 479 -32.69 1.61 4.29
C ARG A 479 -34.12 1.26 4.70
N ALA A 480 -35.05 2.13 4.34
CA ALA A 480 -36.45 1.92 4.67
C ALA A 480 -37.10 0.79 3.88
N ASP A 481 -36.64 0.54 2.65
CA ASP A 481 -37.16 -0.51 1.77
C ASP A 481 -36.45 -1.87 1.93
N ASP A 482 -35.24 -1.85 2.50
CA ASP A 482 -34.45 -3.04 2.79
C ASP A 482 -33.74 -2.83 4.12
N VAL A 483 -34.35 -3.31 5.20
CA VAL A 483 -33.82 -3.16 6.56
C VAL A 483 -32.54 -3.97 6.82
N SER A 484 -32.12 -4.81 5.87
CA SER A 484 -30.83 -5.52 5.92
C SER A 484 -29.68 -4.73 5.28
N ASP A 485 -29.98 -3.65 4.54
CA ASP A 485 -28.99 -2.73 4.00
C ASP A 485 -28.62 -1.68 5.07
N ILE A 486 -27.49 -1.95 5.74
CA ILE A 486 -26.98 -1.17 6.87
C ILE A 486 -25.57 -0.67 6.53
N TYR A 487 -25.33 0.62 6.74
CA TYR A 487 -24.05 1.27 6.41
C TYR A 487 -23.82 2.50 7.28
N VAL A 488 -22.58 2.99 7.26
CA VAL A 488 -22.16 4.23 7.94
C VAL A 488 -22.15 5.38 6.95
N ILE A 489 -22.54 6.56 7.39
CA ILE A 489 -22.43 7.81 6.64
C ILE A 489 -21.70 8.83 7.52
N GLU A 490 -20.63 9.42 7.01
CA GLU A 490 -19.92 10.49 7.72
C GLU A 490 -20.84 11.68 7.99
N ARG A 491 -20.67 12.35 9.14
CA ARG A 491 -21.54 13.46 9.56
C ARG A 491 -21.73 14.51 8.48
N GLU A 492 -20.63 14.97 7.88
CA GLU A 492 -20.66 16.04 6.89
C GLU A 492 -21.42 15.63 5.63
N ILE A 493 -21.22 14.39 5.18
CA ILE A 493 -21.94 13.80 4.04
C ILE A 493 -23.42 13.69 4.38
N PHE A 494 -23.75 13.17 5.56
CA PHE A 494 -25.12 12.98 6.00
C PHE A 494 -25.91 14.31 5.97
N LEU A 495 -25.36 15.37 6.55
CA LEU A 495 -26.00 16.67 6.61
C LEU A 495 -26.17 17.32 5.22
N LYS A 496 -25.23 17.07 4.29
CA LYS A 496 -25.34 17.53 2.90
C LYS A 496 -26.38 16.76 2.09
N THR A 497 -26.53 15.46 2.35
CA THR A 497 -27.27 14.55 1.47
C THR A 497 -28.64 14.12 1.99
N TYR A 498 -28.93 14.29 3.28
CA TYR A 498 -30.21 13.89 3.87
C TYR A 498 -30.90 15.06 4.58
N GLU A 499 -32.23 15.02 4.56
CA GLU A 499 -33.08 15.91 5.36
C GLU A 499 -34.11 15.09 6.15
N PRO A 500 -34.53 15.58 7.32
CA PRO A 500 -35.57 14.92 8.10
C PRO A 500 -36.82 14.67 7.26
N PHE A 501 -37.37 13.47 7.38
CA PHE A 501 -38.59 13.07 6.70
C PHE A 501 -39.61 12.65 7.75
N GLU A 502 -40.48 13.58 8.13
CA GLU A 502 -41.66 13.25 8.91
C GLU A 502 -42.70 12.61 7.99
N ALA A 503 -43.29 11.51 8.46
CA ALA A 503 -44.41 10.84 7.79
C ALA A 503 -45.73 11.55 8.11
#